data_AF-A0A6A5Q7R5-F1
#
_entry.id   AF-A0A6A5Q7R5-F1
#
_cell.length_a   1.000
_cell.length_b   1.000
_cell.length_c   1.000
_cell.angle_alpha   90.00
_cell.angle_beta   90.00
_cell.angle_gamma   90.00
#
_symmetry.space_group_name_H-M   'P 1'
#
loop_
_entity.id
_entity.type
_entity.pdbx_description
1 polymer ?
#
loop_
_entity_poly.entity_id
_entity_poly.type
_entity_poly.pdbx_seq_one_letter_code
_entity_poly.pdbx_strand_id
1 'polypeptide(L)'
;MSSTTPPGQAQYRSKGTDDVALLLRKDLGLNCAVEPSRVMRVTQESCLNASISDSECSQKNAPLKPSIPEIWSTKAENTANPTHEAKAPRYIKLRSEYTDSLSWTNDPRDLDLDGAFNELKPNLSNDFNVPGLRPILKDKYGDEMWILRDDAGVYYLWNMWEGHLARVTDKWTKGSELVSTEDIVDNILSNLSWVEDDAVTVFKD
;
A
#
# COMPACT_ATOMS: atom_id res chain seq x y z
N MET A 1 -23.05 -76.63 -25.48
CA MET A 1 -24.42 -76.08 -25.38
C MET A 1 -24.22 -74.63 -24.93
N SER A 2 -23.96 -73.69 -25.86
CA SER A 2 -24.95 -72.90 -26.61
C SER A 2 -25.92 -72.22 -25.62
N SER A 3 -26.09 -70.91 -25.52
CA SER A 3 -26.19 -69.88 -26.57
C SER A 3 -26.33 -68.51 -25.83
N THR A 4 -25.58 -67.45 -26.12
CA THR A 4 -25.92 -66.31 -27.03
C THR A 4 -26.05 -64.98 -26.24
N THR A 5 -25.18 -64.04 -26.61
CA THR A 5 -24.99 -62.62 -26.24
C THR A 5 -26.04 -61.69 -26.94
N PRO A 6 -26.00 -60.31 -26.94
CA PRO A 6 -25.29 -59.27 -26.17
C PRO A 6 -26.20 -58.01 -25.88
N PRO A 7 -25.79 -56.71 -26.02
CA PRO A 7 -25.74 -55.74 -24.92
C PRO A 7 -26.59 -54.45 -25.14
N GLY A 8 -26.77 -53.64 -24.09
CA GLY A 8 -27.40 -52.31 -24.19
C GLY A 8 -26.41 -51.19 -23.88
N GLN A 9 -25.88 -50.54 -24.92
CA GLN A 9 -25.22 -49.24 -24.84
C GLN A 9 -26.26 -48.12 -24.86
N ALA A 10 -26.04 -47.06 -24.08
CA ALA A 10 -26.58 -45.73 -24.38
C ALA A 10 -25.49 -44.68 -24.12
N GLN A 11 -24.79 -44.32 -25.20
CA GLN A 11 -23.96 -43.12 -25.28
C GLN A 11 -24.87 -41.92 -25.53
N TYR A 12 -24.83 -40.90 -24.67
CA TYR A 12 -25.35 -39.59 -25.02
C TYR A 12 -24.25 -38.80 -25.76
N ARG A 13 -24.47 -38.62 -27.06
CA ARG A 13 -23.69 -37.77 -27.95
C ARG A 13 -24.71 -36.88 -28.67
N SER A 14 -24.89 -35.63 -28.26
CA SER A 14 -25.49 -34.63 -29.13
C SER A 14 -24.37 -33.95 -29.94
N LYS A 15 -24.48 -34.06 -31.25
CA LYS A 15 -23.74 -33.31 -32.25
C LYS A 15 -24.69 -32.29 -32.86
N GLY A 16 -24.12 -31.14 -33.21
CA GLY A 16 -24.58 -30.28 -34.30
C GLY A 16 -25.45 -29.12 -33.85
N THR A 17 -25.38 -27.94 -34.46
CA THR A 17 -24.59 -27.50 -35.63
C THR A 17 -24.91 -26.03 -35.82
N ASP A 18 -23.92 -25.31 -36.33
CA ASP A 18 -23.98 -24.15 -37.23
C ASP A 18 -24.54 -22.82 -36.66
N ASP A 19 -23.76 -21.75 -36.49
CA ASP A 19 -22.96 -20.95 -37.43
C ASP A 19 -23.79 -19.81 -38.10
N VAL A 20 -23.14 -18.64 -38.16
CA VAL A 20 -23.45 -17.44 -38.97
C VAL A 20 -24.63 -16.52 -38.57
N ALA A 21 -24.31 -15.28 -38.15
CA ALA A 21 -24.83 -14.05 -38.77
C ALA A 21 -24.15 -12.77 -38.24
N LEU A 22 -23.19 -12.29 -39.03
CA LEU A 22 -22.81 -10.89 -39.19
C LEU A 22 -24.03 -9.99 -39.45
N LEU A 23 -24.15 -8.87 -38.73
CA LEU A 23 -24.77 -7.63 -39.20
C LEU A 23 -24.20 -6.46 -38.36
N LEU A 24 -23.25 -5.71 -38.93
CA LEU A 24 -23.50 -4.41 -39.57
C LEU A 24 -23.96 -3.32 -38.58
N ARG A 25 -23.04 -2.40 -38.23
CA ARG A 25 -23.29 -0.95 -38.31
C ARG A 25 -22.03 -0.22 -38.77
N LYS A 26 -22.12 0.29 -40.00
CA LYS A 26 -21.26 1.32 -40.58
C LYS A 26 -21.70 2.70 -40.08
N ASP A 27 -20.75 3.61 -40.17
CA ASP A 27 -20.78 5.05 -39.99
C ASP A 27 -22.03 5.80 -40.47
N LEU A 28 -22.19 6.99 -39.87
CA LEU A 28 -22.69 8.29 -40.37
C LEU A 28 -23.26 9.00 -39.12
N GLY A 29 -22.90 10.21 -38.69
CA GLY A 29 -22.04 11.26 -39.18
C GLY A 29 -22.31 12.50 -38.30
N LEU A 30 -21.34 13.43 -38.28
CA LEU A 30 -21.44 14.88 -38.00
C LEU A 30 -22.50 15.40 -37.00
N ASN A 31 -22.07 16.14 -35.96
CA ASN A 31 -22.09 17.61 -36.00
C ASN A 31 -21.69 18.33 -34.69
N CYS A 32 -21.08 19.50 -34.90
CA CYS A 32 -21.16 20.75 -34.15
C CYS A 32 -20.48 20.90 -32.78
N ALA A 33 -19.33 21.59 -32.83
CA ALA A 33 -19.06 22.88 -32.19
C ALA A 33 -19.65 23.15 -30.79
N VAL A 34 -18.76 23.37 -29.82
CA VAL A 34 -19.03 24.16 -28.61
C VAL A 34 -17.88 25.15 -28.40
N GLU A 35 -18.24 26.42 -28.33
CA GLU A 35 -17.37 27.57 -28.03
C GLU A 35 -16.76 27.51 -26.62
N PRO A 36 -15.56 28.06 -26.40
CA PRO A 36 -15.11 28.39 -25.05
C PRO A 36 -15.68 29.75 -24.62
N SER A 37 -16.62 29.73 -23.68
CA SER A 37 -17.11 30.94 -22.99
C SER A 37 -16.02 31.54 -22.08
N ARG A 38 -15.46 32.62 -22.61
CA ARG A 38 -14.98 33.84 -21.95
C ARG A 38 -15.54 34.09 -20.54
N VAL A 39 -14.68 34.05 -19.53
CA VAL A 39 -14.83 34.88 -18.31
C VAL A 39 -13.48 35.51 -17.99
N MET A 40 -13.26 36.72 -18.52
CA MET A 40 -12.39 37.71 -17.88
C MET A 40 -13.23 38.50 -16.88
N ARG A 41 -12.81 38.58 -15.62
CA ARG A 41 -12.77 39.86 -14.88
C ARG A 41 -11.56 39.85 -13.95
N VAL A 42 -10.47 40.40 -14.47
CA VAL A 42 -9.40 41.01 -13.66
C VAL A 42 -9.91 42.39 -13.26
N THR A 43 -10.03 42.61 -11.96
CA THR A 43 -10.08 43.96 -11.38
C THR A 43 -9.12 43.94 -10.20
N GLN A 44 -7.91 44.45 -10.41
CA GLN A 44 -7.00 44.84 -9.34
C GLN A 44 -6.60 46.29 -9.64
N GLU A 45 -7.31 47.22 -9.02
CA GLU A 45 -6.91 48.62 -8.94
C GLU A 45 -6.71 49.01 -7.49
N SER A 46 -5.74 49.92 -7.30
CA SER A 46 -5.36 50.66 -6.10
C SER A 46 -4.41 49.97 -5.11
N CYS A 47 -3.12 50.11 -5.38
CA CYS A 47 -2.10 50.31 -4.34
C CYS A 47 -1.78 51.81 -4.30
N LEU A 48 -2.13 52.50 -3.20
CA LEU A 48 -1.55 53.80 -2.82
C LEU A 48 -1.67 54.00 -1.30
N ASN A 49 -0.48 54.01 -0.67
CA ASN A 49 -0.02 54.79 0.49
C ASN A 49 -0.65 54.65 1.88
N ALA A 50 0.18 54.21 2.84
CA ALA A 50 0.63 54.95 4.05
C ALA A 50 1.45 53.96 4.93
N SER A 51 2.77 54.08 5.06
CA SER A 51 3.54 54.93 5.99
C SER A 51 3.45 54.56 7.48
N ILE A 52 4.54 53.90 7.93
CA ILE A 52 5.38 54.18 9.12
C ILE A 52 4.88 53.77 10.52
N SER A 53 5.90 53.35 11.31
CA SER A 53 6.00 53.10 12.76
C SER A 53 5.70 51.66 13.18
N ASP A 54 6.55 50.92 13.90
CA ASP A 54 7.68 51.30 14.76
C ASP A 54 8.67 50.12 14.96
N SER A 55 9.90 50.48 15.30
CA SER A 55 10.79 49.86 16.30
C SER A 55 11.06 48.35 16.26
N GLU A 56 12.30 47.96 15.93
CA GLU A 56 13.24 47.34 16.89
C GLU A 56 14.62 47.14 16.23
N CYS A 57 15.66 47.67 16.87
CA CYS A 57 17.05 47.63 16.42
C CYS A 57 17.90 46.94 17.50
N SER A 58 18.40 45.73 17.21
CA SER A 58 19.42 44.97 17.96
C SER A 58 19.62 43.64 17.23
N GLN A 59 20.79 43.06 16.96
CA GLN A 59 22.17 43.26 17.37
C GLN A 59 23.06 42.61 16.29
N LYS A 60 24.18 43.24 15.90
CA LYS A 60 25.36 42.55 15.38
C LYS A 60 26.59 43.29 15.87
N ASN A 61 27.47 42.59 16.59
CA ASN A 61 28.90 42.46 16.29
C ASN A 61 29.62 41.76 17.47
N ALA A 62 30.23 40.62 17.16
CA ALA A 62 31.38 40.03 17.89
C ALA A 62 32.63 40.94 17.69
N PRO A 63 33.86 40.67 18.21
CA PRO A 63 34.38 39.43 18.82
C PRO A 63 35.31 39.65 20.03
N LEU A 64 35.90 38.58 20.59
CA LEU A 64 37.35 38.45 20.89
C LEU A 64 37.65 37.12 21.62
N LYS A 65 38.61 36.37 21.05
CA LYS A 65 39.28 35.16 21.59
C LYS A 65 40.51 35.61 22.40
N PRO A 66 40.94 34.90 23.47
CA PRO A 66 42.16 34.07 23.38
C PRO A 66 42.07 32.78 24.24
N SER A 67 42.45 31.59 23.74
CA SER A 67 43.77 30.91 23.84
C SER A 67 43.92 30.00 25.08
N ILE A 68 44.25 28.73 24.79
CA ILE A 68 44.33 27.49 25.61
C ILE A 68 45.61 27.47 26.49
N PRO A 69 45.77 26.60 27.51
CA PRO A 69 46.46 25.31 27.25
C PRO A 69 46.03 24.06 28.07
N GLU A 70 46.19 22.91 27.41
CA GLU A 70 46.70 21.59 27.84
C GLU A 70 46.02 20.64 28.87
N ILE A 71 45.65 19.47 28.33
CA ILE A 71 46.03 18.08 28.71
C ILE A 71 45.68 17.56 30.12
N TRP A 72 44.79 16.56 30.18
CA TRP A 72 45.08 15.24 30.80
C TRP A 72 44.27 14.11 30.14
N SER A 73 44.98 13.04 29.80
CA SER A 73 44.42 11.71 29.50
C SER A 73 44.05 10.98 30.79
N THR A 74 42.88 10.35 30.84
CA THR A 74 42.65 9.14 31.64
C THR A 74 41.64 8.22 30.96
N LYS A 75 42.16 7.11 30.45
CA LYS A 75 41.75 5.71 30.67
C LYS A 75 40.25 5.40 30.77
N ALA A 76 39.82 4.57 29.82
CA ALA A 76 38.63 3.74 29.75
C ALA A 76 37.87 3.49 31.06
N GLU A 77 36.57 3.74 31.01
CA GLU A 77 35.58 2.93 31.71
C GLU A 77 34.59 2.41 30.66
N ASN A 78 34.70 1.11 30.39
CA ASN A 78 33.71 0.31 29.71
C ASN A 78 32.41 0.36 30.51
N THR A 79 31.53 1.30 30.21
CA THR A 79 30.12 1.10 30.51
C THR A 79 29.52 0.45 29.28
N ALA A 80 29.51 -0.89 29.30
CA ALA A 80 28.72 -1.68 28.39
C ALA A 80 27.28 -1.15 28.46
N ASN A 81 26.88 -0.42 27.42
CA ASN A 81 25.48 -0.10 27.20
C ASN A 81 24.74 -1.44 27.20
N PRO A 82 23.67 -1.62 28.00
CA PRO A 82 22.86 -2.81 27.88
C PRO A 82 22.46 -2.88 26.41
N THR A 83 22.82 -3.98 25.77
CA THR A 83 22.42 -4.27 24.40
C THR A 83 20.90 -4.26 24.40
N HIS A 84 20.32 -3.10 24.10
CA HIS A 84 18.91 -2.94 23.83
C HIS A 84 18.70 -3.85 22.62
N GLU A 85 18.14 -5.05 22.85
CA GLU A 85 17.70 -5.91 21.77
C GLU A 85 16.85 -5.01 20.87
N ALA A 86 17.35 -4.78 19.66
CA ALA A 86 16.71 -3.88 18.72
C ALA A 86 15.34 -4.48 18.43
N LYS A 87 14.29 -3.90 19.02
CA LYS A 87 12.92 -4.33 18.80
C LYS A 87 12.68 -4.37 17.29
N ALA A 88 12.18 -5.51 16.80
CA ALA A 88 11.90 -5.69 15.39
C ALA A 88 11.05 -4.52 14.86
N PRO A 89 11.27 -4.06 13.62
CA PRO A 89 10.50 -2.96 13.07
C PRO A 89 9.01 -3.29 13.07
N ARG A 90 8.19 -2.29 13.42
CA ARG A 90 6.72 -2.36 13.51
C ARG A 90 6.02 -2.55 12.16
N TYR A 91 6.78 -2.56 11.07
CA TYR A 91 6.31 -2.71 9.69
C TYR A 91 7.37 -3.47 8.89
N ILE A 92 6.98 -4.00 7.74
CA ILE A 92 7.91 -4.68 6.84
C ILE A 92 8.43 -3.68 5.83
N LYS A 93 9.71 -3.34 5.96
CA LYS A 93 10.37 -2.39 5.07
C LYS A 93 10.70 -3.06 3.73
N LEU A 94 10.30 -2.40 2.64
CA LEU A 94 10.67 -2.74 1.28
C LEU A 94 11.88 -1.92 0.82
N ARG A 95 12.44 -2.27 -0.33
CA ARG A 95 13.39 -1.40 -1.03
C ARG A 95 12.77 -0.01 -1.27
N SER A 96 13.58 1.04 -1.09
CA SER A 96 13.13 2.44 -1.18
C SER A 96 12.46 2.77 -2.51
N GLU A 97 13.03 2.26 -3.59
CA GLU A 97 12.64 2.51 -4.97
C GLU A 97 11.42 1.69 -5.40
N TYR A 98 10.99 0.70 -4.60
CA TYR A 98 9.90 -0.19 -4.98
C TYR A 98 8.57 0.56 -5.14
N THR A 99 8.31 1.55 -4.30
CA THR A 99 7.04 2.29 -4.28
C THR A 99 7.04 3.56 -5.14
N ASP A 100 8.15 3.92 -5.77
CA ASP A 100 8.31 5.23 -6.44
C ASP A 100 7.32 5.43 -7.59
N SER A 101 6.95 4.35 -8.29
CA SER A 101 5.98 4.36 -9.39
C SER A 101 4.60 3.83 -9.01
N LEU A 102 4.37 3.47 -7.74
CA LEU A 102 3.13 2.88 -7.27
C LEU A 102 2.20 3.93 -6.65
N SER A 103 0.89 3.70 -6.73
CA SER A 103 -0.10 4.42 -5.92
C SER A 103 -0.08 4.02 -4.45
N TRP A 104 0.83 3.13 -4.04
CA TRP A 104 0.97 2.61 -2.67
C TRP A 104 2.18 3.22 -1.95
N THR A 105 2.21 3.14 -0.61
CA THR A 105 3.28 3.65 0.25
C THR A 105 3.78 2.59 1.23
N ASN A 106 5.11 2.56 1.43
CA ASN A 106 5.81 1.85 2.51
C ASN A 106 6.44 2.84 3.51
N ASP A 107 6.10 4.14 3.42
CA ASP A 107 6.62 5.15 4.34
C ASP A 107 5.98 4.96 5.73
N PRO A 108 6.76 4.73 6.80
CA PRO A 108 6.23 4.49 8.14
C PRO A 108 5.35 5.64 8.67
N ARG A 109 5.46 6.85 8.12
CA ARG A 109 4.60 8.00 8.48
C ARG A 109 3.17 7.84 7.97
N ASP A 110 2.97 7.04 6.93
CA ASP A 110 1.66 6.80 6.31
C ASP A 110 1.00 5.50 6.78
N LEU A 111 1.77 4.62 7.45
CA LEU A 111 1.35 3.26 7.84
C LEU A 111 0.62 3.17 9.19
N ASP A 112 0.13 4.29 9.74
CA ASP A 112 -0.66 4.35 10.99
C ASP A 112 -0.10 3.47 12.14
N LEU A 113 1.22 3.54 12.33
CA LEU A 113 1.94 2.66 13.28
C LEU A 113 1.59 2.94 14.76
N ASP A 114 1.01 4.10 15.04
CA ASP A 114 0.62 4.53 16.39
C ASP A 114 -0.90 4.39 16.65
N GLY A 115 -1.68 4.15 15.60
CA GLY A 115 -3.10 3.80 15.63
C GLY A 115 -3.32 2.29 15.48
N ALA A 116 -3.68 1.83 14.28
CA ALA A 116 -4.10 0.46 14.00
C ALA A 116 -3.06 -0.63 14.32
N PHE A 117 -1.76 -0.29 14.34
CA PHE A 117 -0.66 -1.24 14.57
C PHE A 117 0.12 -0.98 15.87
N ASN A 118 -0.50 -0.29 16.83
CA ASN A 118 0.14 -0.01 18.11
C ASN A 118 -0.03 -1.17 19.11
N GLU A 119 1.06 -1.87 19.42
CA GLU A 119 1.07 -2.99 20.36
C GLU A 119 0.65 -2.63 21.80
N LEU A 120 0.73 -1.35 22.19
CA LEU A 120 0.39 -0.89 23.55
C LEU A 120 -1.10 -0.53 23.70
N LYS A 121 -1.88 -0.65 22.63
CA LYS A 121 -3.30 -0.31 22.56
C LYS A 121 -4.07 -1.47 21.92
N PRO A 122 -5.41 -1.51 22.04
CA PRO A 122 -6.22 -2.30 21.11
C PRO A 122 -5.81 -1.98 19.67
N ASN A 123 -5.60 -3.02 18.87
CA ASN A 123 -4.99 -2.92 17.55
C ASN A 123 -5.53 -4.03 16.66
N LEU A 124 -5.20 -3.96 15.37
CA LEU A 124 -5.73 -4.86 14.36
C LEU A 124 -5.37 -6.34 14.61
N SER A 125 -4.17 -6.61 15.13
CA SER A 125 -3.75 -7.97 15.49
C SER A 125 -4.66 -8.56 16.57
N ASN A 126 -4.98 -7.76 17.60
CA ASN A 126 -5.82 -8.18 18.71
C ASN A 126 -7.28 -8.34 18.27
N ASP A 127 -7.79 -7.42 17.45
CA ASP A 127 -9.19 -7.42 16.97
C ASP A 127 -9.54 -8.67 16.15
N PHE A 128 -8.60 -9.18 15.36
CA PHE A 128 -8.79 -10.34 14.48
C PHE A 128 -8.10 -11.61 15.00
N ASN A 129 -7.48 -11.55 16.19
CA ASN A 129 -6.68 -12.63 16.74
C ASN A 129 -5.62 -13.18 15.75
N VAL A 130 -4.91 -12.27 15.08
CA VAL A 130 -3.82 -12.57 14.14
C VAL A 130 -2.50 -12.05 14.73
N PRO A 131 -1.68 -12.90 15.37
CA PRO A 131 -0.47 -12.47 16.05
C PRO A 131 0.58 -11.84 15.11
N GLY A 132 1.11 -10.69 15.50
CA GLY A 132 2.24 -10.06 14.80
C GLY A 132 1.89 -9.48 13.44
N LEU A 133 0.61 -9.15 13.20
CA LEU A 133 0.15 -8.55 11.96
C LEU A 133 0.79 -7.16 11.79
N ARG A 134 1.57 -7.01 10.72
CA ARG A 134 2.32 -5.79 10.40
C ARG A 134 1.98 -5.27 9.01
N PRO A 135 1.97 -3.94 8.81
CA PRO A 135 1.75 -3.36 7.50
C PRO A 135 2.98 -3.52 6.61
N ILE A 136 2.72 -3.82 5.34
CA ILE A 136 3.70 -3.77 4.25
C ILE A 136 3.41 -2.55 3.39
N LEU A 137 2.21 -2.45 2.82
CA LEU A 137 1.82 -1.34 1.97
C LEU A 137 0.44 -0.83 2.33
N LYS A 138 0.25 0.47 2.09
CA LYS A 138 -1.04 1.16 2.13
C LYS A 138 -1.29 1.86 0.80
N ASP A 139 -2.50 1.79 0.28
CA ASP A 139 -2.90 2.62 -0.88
C ASP A 139 -2.98 4.10 -0.47
N LYS A 140 -2.34 4.99 -1.25
CA LYS A 140 -2.30 6.44 -0.98
C LYS A 140 -3.57 7.16 -1.43
N TYR A 141 -4.30 6.62 -2.42
CA TYR A 141 -5.29 7.40 -3.17
C TYR A 141 -6.64 6.70 -3.38
N GLY A 142 -6.74 5.39 -3.13
CA GLY A 142 -7.96 4.62 -3.32
C GLY A 142 -8.69 4.29 -2.01
N ASP A 143 -9.15 3.04 -1.90
CA ASP A 143 -10.11 2.55 -0.90
C ASP A 143 -9.51 2.30 0.49
N GLU A 144 -8.39 2.97 0.81
CA GLU A 144 -7.59 2.76 2.03
C GLU A 144 -7.31 1.27 2.30
N MET A 145 -6.94 0.57 1.22
CA MET A 145 -6.55 -0.82 1.24
C MET A 145 -5.12 -0.99 1.76
N TRP A 146 -4.90 -2.09 2.46
CA TRP A 146 -3.60 -2.46 3.01
C TRP A 146 -3.20 -3.86 2.61
N ILE A 147 -1.91 -4.05 2.38
CA ILE A 147 -1.27 -5.37 2.34
C ILE A 147 -0.51 -5.54 3.64
N LEU A 148 -0.85 -6.59 4.38
CA LEU A 148 -0.30 -6.92 5.69
C LEU A 148 0.37 -8.30 5.68
N ARG A 149 1.20 -8.57 6.67
CA ARG A 149 1.76 -9.90 6.91
C ARG A 149 1.97 -10.17 8.39
N ASP A 150 1.67 -11.38 8.82
CA ASP A 150 1.82 -11.83 10.20
C ASP A 150 3.22 -12.43 10.48
N ASP A 151 3.43 -12.93 11.70
CA ASP A 151 4.68 -13.57 12.10
C ASP A 151 4.87 -14.98 11.52
N ALA A 152 3.78 -15.65 11.11
CA ALA A 152 3.83 -16.91 10.39
C ALA A 152 4.18 -16.72 8.90
N GLY A 153 4.23 -15.47 8.44
CA GLY A 153 4.53 -15.09 7.07
C GLY A 153 3.34 -15.15 6.13
N VAL A 154 2.11 -15.24 6.65
CA VAL A 154 0.86 -15.21 5.88
C VAL A 154 0.51 -13.76 5.52
N TYR A 155 0.00 -13.56 4.31
CA TYR A 155 -0.37 -12.25 3.79
C TYR A 155 -1.87 -12.01 3.92
N TYR A 156 -2.25 -10.75 4.13
CA TYR A 156 -3.63 -10.33 4.29
C TYR A 156 -3.90 -9.05 3.52
N LEU A 157 -5.14 -8.90 3.06
CA LEU A 157 -5.72 -7.64 2.59
C LEU A 157 -6.62 -7.10 3.68
N TRP A 158 -6.46 -5.82 4.01
CA TRP A 158 -7.35 -5.14 4.94
C TRP A 158 -7.95 -3.91 4.30
N ASN A 159 -9.28 -3.87 4.23
CA ASN A 159 -10.02 -2.68 3.87
C ASN A 159 -10.38 -1.93 5.15
N MET A 160 -9.80 -0.75 5.35
CA MET A 160 -10.02 0.02 6.57
C MET A 160 -11.46 0.55 6.67
N TRP A 161 -12.07 0.95 5.56
CA TRP A 161 -13.43 1.50 5.53
C TRP A 161 -14.49 0.48 5.86
N GLU A 162 -14.37 -0.72 5.30
CA GLU A 162 -15.29 -1.82 5.58
C GLU A 162 -14.95 -2.56 6.88
N GLY A 163 -13.73 -2.37 7.40
CA GLY A 163 -13.24 -3.09 8.55
C GLY A 163 -13.10 -4.59 8.29
N HIS A 164 -12.92 -4.99 7.03
CA HIS A 164 -12.80 -6.39 6.62
C HIS A 164 -11.34 -6.78 6.45
N LEU A 165 -10.93 -7.84 7.13
CA LEU A 165 -9.64 -8.49 6.94
C LEU A 165 -9.85 -9.78 6.14
N ALA A 166 -9.06 -9.98 5.10
CA ALA A 166 -9.09 -11.19 4.28
C ALA A 166 -7.69 -11.78 4.15
N ARG A 167 -7.57 -13.09 4.35
CA ARG A 167 -6.33 -13.83 4.18
C ARG A 167 -6.10 -14.10 2.69
N VAL A 168 -4.93 -13.71 2.21
CA VAL A 168 -4.47 -14.06 0.85
C VAL A 168 -4.10 -15.54 0.82
N THR A 169 -4.61 -16.25 -0.19
CA THR A 169 -4.37 -17.68 -0.34
C THR A 169 -2.98 -17.99 -0.89
N ASP A 170 -2.52 -19.21 -0.63
CA ASP A 170 -1.21 -19.71 -1.09
C ASP A 170 -1.01 -19.62 -2.60
N LYS A 171 -2.10 -19.60 -3.38
CA LYS A 171 -2.09 -19.42 -4.84
C LYS A 171 -1.35 -18.14 -5.26
N TRP A 172 -1.42 -17.10 -4.44
CA TRP A 172 -0.87 -15.78 -4.75
C TRP A 172 0.46 -15.49 -4.06
N THR A 173 0.86 -16.33 -3.09
CA THR A 173 2.04 -16.10 -2.25
C THR A 173 3.10 -17.20 -2.34
N LYS A 174 2.82 -18.31 -3.03
CA LYS A 174 3.76 -19.41 -3.24
C LYS A 174 4.04 -19.60 -4.73
N GLY A 175 5.31 -19.74 -5.07
CA GLY A 175 5.80 -19.95 -6.43
C GLY A 175 7.32 -19.97 -6.41
N SER A 176 7.94 -20.60 -7.41
CA SER A 176 9.42 -20.61 -7.53
C SER A 176 10.01 -19.24 -7.83
N GLU A 177 9.20 -18.36 -8.39
CA GLU A 177 9.46 -16.99 -8.80
C GLU A 177 9.15 -15.97 -7.70
N LEU A 178 8.36 -16.35 -6.69
CA LEU A 178 7.93 -15.49 -5.58
C LEU A 178 8.91 -15.64 -4.41
N VAL A 179 10.16 -15.19 -4.62
CA VAL A 179 11.27 -15.45 -3.69
C VAL A 179 11.38 -14.38 -2.61
N SER A 180 11.11 -13.11 -2.96
CA SER A 180 11.18 -11.98 -2.05
C SER A 180 9.80 -11.48 -1.62
N THR A 181 9.77 -10.62 -0.58
CA THR A 181 8.53 -9.96 -0.17
C THR A 181 8.01 -9.07 -1.29
N GLU A 182 8.89 -8.35 -1.97
CA GLU A 182 8.54 -7.52 -3.13
C GLU A 182 7.94 -8.34 -4.28
N ASP A 183 8.45 -9.53 -4.59
CA ASP A 183 7.88 -10.37 -5.66
C ASP A 183 6.45 -10.82 -5.32
N ILE A 184 6.21 -11.21 -4.06
CA ILE A 184 4.88 -11.60 -3.58
C ILE A 184 3.93 -10.41 -3.64
N VAL A 185 4.36 -9.24 -3.16
CA VAL A 185 3.55 -8.02 -3.16
C VAL A 185 3.26 -7.55 -4.58
N ASP A 186 4.22 -7.64 -5.50
CA ASP A 186 4.05 -7.28 -6.91
C ASP A 186 3.04 -8.21 -7.58
N ASN A 187 3.11 -9.51 -7.29
CA ASN A 187 2.13 -10.48 -7.77
C ASN A 187 0.71 -10.20 -7.23
N ILE A 188 0.59 -9.84 -5.94
CA ILE A 188 -0.69 -9.44 -5.34
C ILE A 188 -1.24 -8.19 -6.03
N LEU A 189 -0.44 -7.13 -6.14
CA LEU A 189 -0.87 -5.85 -6.72
C LEU A 189 -1.25 -5.99 -8.19
N SER A 190 -0.47 -6.74 -8.97
CA SER A 190 -0.74 -6.97 -10.40
C SER A 190 -2.04 -7.74 -10.64
N ASN A 191 -2.54 -8.46 -9.64
CA ASN A 191 -3.73 -9.31 -9.75
C ASN A 191 -4.79 -8.95 -8.68
N LEU A 192 -4.78 -7.73 -8.15
CA LEU A 192 -5.50 -7.39 -6.93
C LEU A 192 -6.98 -7.81 -6.94
N SER A 193 -7.71 -7.55 -8.03
CA SER A 193 -9.11 -7.94 -8.15
C SER A 193 -9.34 -9.45 -8.02
N TRP A 194 -8.46 -10.26 -8.62
CA TRP A 194 -8.54 -11.73 -8.53
C TRP A 194 -8.09 -12.25 -7.17
N VAL A 195 -7.15 -11.55 -6.53
CA VAL A 195 -6.70 -11.86 -5.18
C VAL A 195 -7.83 -11.62 -4.19
N GLU A 196 -8.55 -10.50 -4.32
CA GLU A 196 -9.70 -10.15 -3.47
C GLU A 196 -10.81 -11.19 -3.59
N ASP A 197 -11.17 -11.58 -4.81
CA ASP A 197 -12.20 -12.61 -5.06
C ASP A 197 -11.83 -13.97 -4.44
N ASP A 198 -10.55 -14.34 -4.45
CA ASP A 198 -10.04 -15.61 -3.92
C ASP A 198 -9.71 -15.56 -2.41
N ALA A 199 -9.63 -14.38 -1.80
CA ALA A 199 -9.21 -14.21 -0.43
C ALA A 199 -10.26 -14.72 0.56
N VAL A 200 -9.81 -15.21 1.71
CA VAL A 200 -10.69 -15.80 2.71
C VAL A 200 -10.91 -14.82 3.86
N THR A 201 -12.15 -14.39 4.07
CA THR A 201 -12.50 -13.47 5.16
C THR A 201 -12.07 -14.03 6.52
N VAL A 202 -11.43 -13.17 7.32
CA VAL A 202 -11.08 -13.41 8.72
C VAL A 202 -12.10 -12.67 9.58
N PHE A 203 -12.78 -13.41 10.46
CA PHE A 203 -13.76 -12.82 11.37
C PHE A 203 -13.08 -12.37 12.66
N LYS A 204 -13.61 -11.31 13.26
CA LYS A 204 -13.23 -10.90 14.61
C LYS A 204 -13.75 -11.96 15.61
N ASP A 205 -12.96 -12.19 16.66
CA ASP A 205 -13.35 -13.05 17.79
C ASP A 205 -14.32 -12.34 18.76
#